data_AF-A0AAN9HVB1-F1
#
_entry.id   AF-A0AAN9HVB1-F1
#
_cell.length_a   1.000
_cell.length_b   1.000
_cell.length_c   1.000
_cell.angle_alpha   90.00
_cell.angle_beta   90.00
_cell.angle_gamma   90.00
#
_symmetry.space_group_name_H-M   'P 1'
#
loop_
_entity.id
_entity.type
_entity.pdbx_description
1 polymer ?
#
loop_
_entity_poly.entity_id
_entity_poly.type
_entity_poly.pdbx_seq_one_letter_code
_entity_poly.pdbx_strand_id
1 'polypeptide(L)'
;MEKDENIANEVEQWSNYESCKGQSFKFLNHFTLDSEFIEIVNQNWLKGREGFAMYRIMRNLEHIKAGLKDLNQRKFRDIDAKEIQAREKLDSIQDLLQTDPMNTHLLKMEKEAKEEHAKAKKV
;
A
#
# COMPACT_ATOMS: atom_id res chain seq x y z
N MET A 1 -32.43 26.59 2.01
CA MET A 1 -31.22 27.39 1.76
C MET A 1 -29.97 26.69 2.29
N GLU A 2 -29.97 26.13 3.51
CA GLU A 2 -28.81 25.38 4.06
C GLU A 2 -28.60 23.97 3.46
N LYS A 3 -29.62 23.38 2.81
CA LYS A 3 -29.54 22.05 2.19
C LYS A 3 -28.85 22.05 0.81
N ASP A 4 -28.86 23.19 0.12
CA ASP A 4 -28.37 23.29 -1.26
C ASP A 4 -26.85 23.53 -1.31
N GLU A 5 -26.30 24.23 -0.31
CA GLU A 5 -24.84 24.42 -0.14
C GLU A 5 -24.11 23.11 0.22
N ASN A 6 -24.77 22.19 0.91
CA ASN A 6 -24.18 20.88 1.25
C ASN A 6 -24.06 19.97 0.01
N ILE A 7 -25.01 20.07 -0.93
CA ILE A 7 -24.96 19.37 -2.21
C ILE A 7 -23.85 19.95 -3.08
N ALA A 8 -23.70 21.28 -3.13
CA ALA A 8 -22.63 21.93 -3.88
C ALA A 8 -21.23 21.52 -3.38
N ASN A 9 -21.03 21.45 -2.07
CA ASN A 9 -19.78 20.97 -1.48
C ASN A 9 -19.49 19.47 -1.75
N GLU A 10 -20.53 18.62 -1.81
CA GLU A 10 -20.35 17.22 -2.23
C GLU A 10 -20.02 17.10 -3.73
N VAL A 11 -20.66 17.90 -4.59
CA VAL A 11 -20.41 17.90 -6.04
C VAL A 11 -18.99 18.38 -6.36
N GLU A 12 -18.48 19.38 -5.65
CA GLU A 12 -17.08 19.80 -5.76
C GLU A 12 -16.10 18.73 -5.25
N GLN A 13 -16.46 17.98 -4.21
CA GLN A 13 -15.67 16.86 -3.73
C GLN A 13 -15.59 15.71 -4.75
N TRP A 14 -16.62 15.53 -5.58
CA TRP A 14 -16.65 14.54 -6.66
C TRP A 14 -15.85 14.99 -7.90
N SER A 15 -15.65 16.29 -8.09
CA SER A 15 -14.80 16.84 -9.15
C SER A 15 -13.32 16.43 -8.97
N ASN A 16 -12.85 16.24 -7.73
CA ASN A 16 -11.52 15.69 -7.46
C ASN A 16 -11.37 14.20 -7.85
N TYR A 17 -12.44 13.51 -8.26
CA TYR A 17 -12.37 12.19 -8.89
C TYR A 17 -11.93 12.24 -10.36
N GLU A 18 -11.82 13.44 -10.96
CA GLU A 18 -11.39 13.59 -12.36
C GLU A 18 -9.92 13.25 -12.62
N SER A 19 -9.08 13.07 -11.59
CA SER A 19 -7.69 12.61 -11.79
C SER A 19 -7.57 11.13 -12.19
N CYS A 20 -8.66 10.36 -12.28
CA CYS A 20 -8.63 8.94 -12.62
C CYS A 20 -9.63 8.58 -13.73
N LYS A 21 -9.61 9.29 -14.87
CA LYS A 21 -10.30 8.82 -16.09
C LYS A 21 -9.59 7.59 -16.64
N GLY A 22 -9.98 6.40 -16.14
CA GLY A 22 -9.66 5.11 -16.76
C GLY A 22 -9.07 4.03 -15.85
N GLN A 23 -8.68 4.34 -14.60
CA GLN A 23 -8.08 3.34 -13.71
C GLN A 23 -9.10 2.88 -12.68
N SER A 24 -9.65 1.68 -12.89
CA SER A 24 -10.49 1.01 -11.90
C SER A 24 -9.72 0.82 -10.59
N PHE A 25 -10.44 0.87 -9.47
CA PHE A 25 -9.88 0.48 -8.19
C PHE A 25 -9.42 -0.99 -8.29
N LYS A 26 -8.12 -1.21 -8.15
CA LYS A 26 -7.54 -2.56 -8.10
C LYS A 26 -7.52 -2.99 -6.64
N PHE A 27 -8.33 -3.99 -6.31
CA PHE A 27 -8.23 -4.65 -5.03
C PHE A 27 -6.94 -5.50 -5.01
N LEU A 28 -6.10 -5.29 -4.01
CA LEU A 28 -4.87 -6.02 -3.84
C LEU A 28 -5.11 -7.15 -2.85
N ASN A 29 -4.88 -8.40 -3.28
CA ASN A 29 -5.15 -9.57 -2.45
C ASN A 29 -4.32 -9.59 -1.16
N HIS A 30 -3.14 -8.97 -1.15
CA HIS A 30 -2.33 -8.90 0.07
C HIS A 30 -3.03 -8.17 1.21
N PHE A 31 -4.02 -7.32 0.94
CA PHE A 31 -4.81 -6.71 2.01
C PHE A 31 -5.46 -7.77 2.88
N THR A 32 -5.98 -8.86 2.31
CA THR A 32 -6.68 -9.90 3.10
C THR A 32 -5.75 -10.73 3.98
N LEU A 33 -4.44 -10.68 3.74
CA LEU A 33 -3.43 -11.33 4.58
C LEU A 33 -3.10 -10.50 5.83
N ASP A 34 -3.38 -9.21 5.79
CA ASP A 34 -3.11 -8.30 6.89
C ASP A 34 -4.26 -8.29 7.91
N SER A 35 -3.94 -8.48 9.19
CA SER A 35 -4.94 -8.45 10.26
C SER A 35 -5.67 -7.10 10.38
N GLU A 36 -5.04 -5.99 9.98
CA GLU A 36 -5.67 -4.66 10.01
C GLU A 36 -6.74 -4.49 8.93
N PHE A 37 -6.74 -5.30 7.87
CA PHE A 37 -7.73 -5.18 6.80
C PHE A 37 -9.16 -5.34 7.32
N ILE A 38 -9.43 -6.44 8.02
CA ILE A 38 -10.78 -6.73 8.52
C ILE A 38 -11.21 -5.72 9.58
N GLU A 39 -10.27 -5.22 10.37
CA GLU A 39 -10.51 -4.16 11.34
C GLU A 39 -10.92 -2.86 10.66
N ILE A 40 -10.17 -2.44 9.63
CA ILE A 40 -10.50 -1.25 8.83
C ILE A 40 -11.87 -1.39 8.19
N VAL A 41 -12.22 -2.56 7.64
CA VAL A 41 -13.54 -2.81 7.07
C VAL A 41 -14.62 -2.65 8.13
N ASN A 42 -14.51 -3.33 9.27
CA ASN A 42 -15.52 -3.30 10.34
C ASN A 42 -15.72 -1.89 10.90
N GLN A 43 -14.61 -1.18 11.16
CA GLN A 43 -14.66 0.18 11.70
C GLN A 43 -15.32 1.16 10.74
N ASN A 44 -15.10 1.02 9.43
CA ASN A 44 -15.58 1.99 8.44
C ASN A 44 -16.94 1.63 7.84
N TRP A 45 -17.33 0.36 7.84
CA TRP A 45 -18.63 -0.09 7.32
C TRP A 45 -19.81 0.38 8.16
N LEU A 46 -19.62 0.53 9.48
CA LEU A 46 -20.67 0.97 10.40
C LEU A 46 -20.79 2.50 10.52
N LYS A 47 -19.92 3.26 9.85
CA LYS A 47 -19.92 4.74 9.90
C LYS A 47 -20.97 5.40 9.01
N GLY A 48 -21.65 4.66 8.13
CA GLY A 48 -22.67 5.17 7.23
C GLY A 48 -23.92 5.67 7.95
N ARG A 49 -23.99 6.98 8.20
CA ARG A 49 -25.16 7.70 8.74
C ARG A 49 -26.22 7.99 7.67
N GLU A 50 -27.31 8.60 8.12
CA GLU A 50 -28.59 8.86 7.44
C GLU A 50 -28.50 9.22 5.95
N GLY A 51 -29.48 8.72 5.18
CA GLY A 51 -29.59 8.93 3.74
C GLY A 51 -30.23 7.74 3.02
N PHE A 52 -30.35 7.84 1.70
CA PHE A 52 -30.83 6.74 0.86
C PHE A 52 -29.84 5.58 0.83
N ALA A 53 -30.34 4.35 0.67
CA ALA A 53 -29.54 3.13 0.78
C ALA A 53 -28.29 3.13 -0.13
N MET A 54 -28.43 3.58 -1.38
CA MET A 54 -27.32 3.62 -2.33
C MET A 54 -26.21 4.59 -1.90
N TYR A 55 -26.59 5.77 -1.40
CA TYR A 55 -25.65 6.75 -0.88
C TYR A 55 -24.88 6.21 0.34
N ARG A 56 -25.58 5.53 1.25
CA ARG A 56 -24.95 4.90 2.43
C ARG A 56 -23.90 3.88 2.05
N ILE A 57 -24.20 3.01 1.08
CA ILE A 57 -23.25 2.02 0.56
C ILE A 57 -22.04 2.72 -0.06
N MET A 58 -22.28 3.75 -0.89
CA MET A 58 -21.20 4.50 -1.53
C MET A 58 -20.25 5.13 -0.49
N ARG A 59 -20.77 5.84 0.51
CA ARG A 59 -19.96 6.46 1.57
C ARG A 59 -19.19 5.43 2.40
N ASN A 60 -19.80 4.28 2.68
CA ASN A 60 -19.12 3.18 3.38
C ASN A 60 -17.90 2.68 2.58
N LEU A 61 -18.08 2.49 1.27
CA LEU A 61 -17.00 2.07 0.38
C LEU A 61 -15.91 3.13 0.26
N GLU A 62 -16.25 4.42 0.27
CA GLU A 62 -15.28 5.51 0.27
C GLU A 62 -14.42 5.52 1.55
N HIS A 63 -15.04 5.37 2.72
CA HIS A 63 -14.30 5.30 3.99
C HIS A 63 -13.37 4.09 4.04
N ILE A 64 -13.84 2.92 3.57
CA ILE A 64 -12.99 1.74 3.45
C ILE A 64 -11.84 2.00 2.48
N LYS A 65 -12.12 2.55 1.30
CA LYS A 65 -11.09 2.87 0.30
C LYS A 65 -10.02 3.81 0.88
N ALA A 66 -10.42 4.81 1.65
CA ALA A 66 -9.48 5.71 2.34
C ALA A 66 -8.62 4.95 3.36
N GLY A 67 -9.22 4.11 4.20
CA GLY A 67 -8.49 3.30 5.17
C GLY A 67 -7.51 2.30 4.52
N LEU A 68 -7.91 1.67 3.41
CA LEU A 68 -7.03 0.78 2.65
C LEU A 68 -5.88 1.54 1.99
N LYS A 69 -6.11 2.77 1.53
CA LYS A 69 -5.04 3.61 0.97
C LYS A 69 -4.00 3.98 2.03
N ASP A 70 -4.45 4.31 3.25
CA ASP A 70 -3.56 4.55 4.39
C ASP A 70 -2.78 3.29 4.78
N LEU A 71 -3.44 2.13 4.89
CA LEU A 71 -2.77 0.85 5.15
C LEU A 71 -1.70 0.54 4.09
N ASN A 72 -2.04 0.74 2.81
CA ASN A 72 -1.10 0.58 1.71
C ASN A 72 0.11 1.51 1.86
N GLN A 73 -0.12 2.77 2.22
CA GLN A 73 0.94 3.74 2.39
C GLN A 73 1.84 3.43 3.60
N ARG A 74 1.28 2.92 4.70
CA ARG A 74 2.05 2.59 5.92
C ARG A 74 2.89 1.34 5.76
N LYS A 75 2.33 0.29 5.15
CA LYS A 75 2.97 -1.04 5.14
C LYS A 75 3.64 -1.39 3.82
N PHE A 76 3.11 -0.90 2.71
CA PHE A 76 3.48 -1.38 1.38
C PHE A 76 4.16 -0.34 0.49
N ARG A 77 4.25 0.93 0.95
CA ARG A 77 4.83 2.03 0.15
C ARG A 77 6.28 1.82 -0.26
N ASP A 78 7.10 1.28 0.65
CA ASP A 78 8.54 1.16 0.45
C ASP A 78 8.98 -0.27 0.16
N ILE A 79 8.06 -1.19 -0.15
CA ILE A 79 8.43 -2.60 -0.41
C ILE A 79 9.32 -2.69 -1.64
N ASP A 80 8.90 -2.07 -2.74
CA ASP A 80 9.68 -2.06 -3.98
C ASP A 80 11.05 -1.41 -3.77
N ALA A 81 11.10 -0.31 -3.02
CA ALA A 81 12.35 0.40 -2.70
C ALA A 81 13.28 -0.47 -1.83
N LYS A 82 12.74 -1.18 -0.84
CA LYS A 82 13.50 -2.10 0.01
C LYS A 82 14.01 -3.31 -0.76
N GLU A 83 13.22 -3.85 -1.70
CA GLU A 83 13.66 -4.94 -2.57
C GLU A 83 14.80 -4.48 -3.49
N ILE A 84 14.65 -3.33 -4.14
CA ILE A 84 15.68 -2.74 -5.01
C ILE A 84 16.97 -2.52 -4.20
N GLN A 85 16.88 -1.90 -3.03
CA GLN A 85 18.05 -1.62 -2.18
C GLN A 85 18.73 -2.92 -1.70
N ALA A 86 17.96 -3.93 -1.29
CA ALA A 86 18.51 -5.21 -0.88
C ALA A 86 19.20 -5.94 -2.04
N ARG A 87 18.68 -5.80 -3.27
CA ARG A 87 19.28 -6.34 -4.48
C ARG A 87 20.58 -5.63 -4.83
N GLU A 88 20.59 -4.29 -4.87
CA GLU A 88 21.80 -3.50 -5.16
C GLU A 88 22.92 -3.77 -4.13
N LYS A 89 22.56 -3.91 -2.86
CA LYS A 89 23.51 -4.30 -1.80
C LYS A 89 24.09 -5.71 -2.05
N LEU A 90 23.27 -6.66 -2.46
CA LEU A 90 23.74 -8.00 -2.81
C LEU A 90 24.69 -7.96 -4.02
N ASP A 91 24.28 -7.28 -5.09
CA ASP A 91 25.06 -7.17 -6.33
C ASP A 91 26.43 -6.53 -6.07
N SER A 92 26.47 -5.42 -5.31
CA SER A 92 27.75 -4.77 -4.96
C SER A 92 28.70 -5.66 -4.16
N ILE A 93 28.19 -6.48 -3.23
CA ILE A 93 29.02 -7.44 -2.48
C ILE A 93 29.51 -8.56 -3.40
N GLN A 94 28.66 -9.01 -4.34
CA GLN A 94 29.02 -10.03 -5.32
C GLN A 94 30.10 -9.54 -6.29
N ASP A 95 30.02 -8.29 -6.76
CA ASP A 95 31.05 -7.66 -7.60
C ASP A 95 32.40 -7.57 -6.87
N LEU A 96 32.38 -7.15 -5.59
CA LEU A 96 33.59 -7.12 -4.75
C LEU A 96 34.18 -8.52 -4.54
N LEU A 97 33.32 -9.52 -4.31
CA LEU A 97 33.75 -10.91 -4.12
C LEU A 97 34.31 -11.53 -5.40
N GLN A 98 33.83 -11.13 -6.59
CA GLN A 98 34.45 -11.53 -7.85
C GLN A 98 35.91 -11.07 -7.95
N THR A 99 36.25 -9.89 -7.39
CA THR A 99 37.63 -9.38 -7.38
C THR A 99 38.53 -9.99 -6.31
N ASP A 100 37.97 -10.42 -5.17
CA ASP A 100 38.71 -11.07 -4.09
C ASP A 100 37.96 -12.31 -3.54
N PRO A 101 38.06 -13.47 -4.23
CA PRO A 101 37.24 -14.64 -3.94
C PRO A 101 37.56 -15.35 -2.62
N MET A 102 38.75 -15.10 -2.04
CA MET A 102 39.19 -15.74 -0.79
C MET A 102 38.88 -14.88 0.44
N ASN A 103 38.21 -13.75 0.26
CA ASN A 103 37.85 -12.85 1.33
C ASN A 103 36.71 -13.41 2.18
N THR A 104 37.07 -14.01 3.31
CA THR A 104 36.12 -14.61 4.27
C THR A 104 35.12 -13.59 4.84
N HIS A 105 35.48 -12.31 4.90
CA HIS A 105 34.57 -11.25 5.33
C HIS A 105 33.49 -10.96 4.29
N LEU A 106 33.87 -10.84 3.00
CA LEU A 106 32.92 -10.64 1.90
C LEU A 106 31.97 -11.83 1.73
N LEU A 107 32.46 -13.07 1.89
CA LEU A 107 31.64 -14.28 1.90
C LEU A 107 30.55 -14.26 2.99
N LYS A 108 30.90 -13.79 4.19
CA LYS A 108 29.94 -13.64 5.29
C LYS A 108 28.90 -12.57 4.97
N MET A 109 29.33 -11.42 4.47
CA MET A 109 28.43 -10.33 4.08
C MET A 109 27.49 -10.73 2.94
N GLU A 110 27.97 -11.50 1.96
CA GLU A 110 27.15 -12.00 0.85
C GLU A 110 26.02 -12.91 1.37
N LYS A 111 26.34 -13.79 2.32
CA LYS A 111 25.34 -14.65 2.96
C LYS A 111 24.26 -13.84 3.68
N GLU A 112 24.67 -12.84 4.47
CA GLU A 112 23.75 -11.95 5.18
C GLU A 112 22.88 -11.14 4.20
N ALA A 113 23.46 -10.62 3.12
CA ALA A 113 22.74 -9.88 2.08
C ALA A 113 21.75 -10.77 1.31
N LYS A 114 22.09 -12.04 1.04
CA LYS A 114 21.17 -13.03 0.45
C LYS A 114 19.97 -13.30 1.35
N GLU A 115 20.19 -13.44 2.66
CA GLU A 115 19.11 -13.64 3.63
C GLU A 115 18.20 -12.40 3.74
N GLU A 116 18.77 -11.20 3.69
CA GLU A 116 18.04 -9.93 3.69
C GLU A 116 17.17 -9.77 2.42
N HIS A 117 17.75 -9.99 1.24
CA HIS A 117 17.03 -9.96 -0.02
C HIS A 117 15.92 -11.04 -0.09
N ALA A 118 16.18 -12.24 0.44
CA ALA A 118 15.17 -13.30 0.52
C ALA A 118 13.99 -12.94 1.45
N LYS A 119 14.21 -12.13 2.48
CA LYS A 119 13.14 -11.59 3.35
C LYS A 119 12.35 -10.50 2.63
N ALA A 120 13.02 -9.58 1.95
CA ALA A 120 12.38 -8.50 1.20
C ALA A 120 11.47 -9.04 0.08
N LYS A 121 11.86 -10.13 -0.59
CA LYS A 121 11.09 -10.79 -1.65
C LYS A 121 9.88 -11.61 -1.18
N LYS A 122 9.79 -11.93 0.12
CA LYS A 122 8.71 -12.78 0.68
C LYS A 122 7.47 -11.99 1.10
N VAL A 123 7.48 -10.66 0.98
CA VAL A 123 6.33 -9.78 1.25
C VAL A 123 5.43 -9.72 0.01
#